data_AF-S6AM63-F1
#
_entry.id   AF-S6AM63-F1
#
_cell.length_a   1.000
_cell.length_b   1.000
_cell.length_c   1.000
_cell.angle_alpha   90.00
_cell.angle_beta   90.00
_cell.angle_gamma   90.00
#
_symmetry.space_group_name_H-M   'P 1'
#
loop_
_entity.id
_entity.type
_entity.pdbx_description
1 polymer ?
#
loop_
_entity_poly.entity_id
_entity_poly.type
_entity_poly.pdbx_seq_one_letter_code
_entity_poly.pdbx_strand_id
1 'polypeptide(L)'
;MPLIHLTDMLNHAYRHNYAVGAFGVVNLDFLEGVMQAAENCRAPVIINLIESHFTHYDFELLMPAVLTAARRAKVPVAIYLDHGSSIESAKRGIRAGCNGVMVDTSQLPLDENLKLTREVAALAHACGVGVEGELGYVPGNAEDEEENDLDGLTYTLPAEAKAMVKRTGIDCLAVSIGTVHGRKKGSPKLDFTRLAKLQEAAGIPLVIHGGTGLSDEQYRKLIAHGVTKINYYTALSEVAANSINANAGPDRKSYKMVTHSVRSAIREEVERCIRIWGSSGRAAEVMAQCRPWREVERIMMYNQPESMSEEAATAMMRQGKETLSAIPGVRLVQTGTSANGEKYRRCWLVRLATPEAAASFNSHPDQLKFANSLSQYGATDRTAMDFELSD
;
A
#
# COMPACT_ATOMS: atom_id res chain seq x y z
N MET A 1 -14.17 7.47 -9.28
CA MET A 1 -12.78 7.44 -8.77
C MET A 1 -12.12 6.13 -9.14
N PRO A 2 -10.88 6.18 -9.67
CA PRO A 2 -10.08 5.00 -10.06
C PRO A 2 -9.36 4.30 -8.90
N LEU A 3 -9.20 4.95 -7.73
CA LEU A 3 -8.64 4.28 -6.56
C LEU A 3 -9.69 3.30 -5.99
N ILE A 4 -9.31 2.04 -5.77
CA ILE A 4 -10.22 0.98 -5.28
C ILE A 4 -9.61 0.22 -4.11
N HIS A 5 -10.45 -0.46 -3.32
CA HIS A 5 -9.96 -1.31 -2.22
C HIS A 5 -9.09 -2.46 -2.77
N LEU A 6 -7.90 -2.65 -2.18
CA LEU A 6 -6.98 -3.73 -2.56
C LEU A 6 -7.64 -5.10 -2.42
N THR A 7 -8.32 -5.35 -1.31
CA THR A 7 -9.01 -6.63 -1.04
C THR A 7 -10.01 -6.98 -2.15
N ASP A 8 -10.81 -6.01 -2.60
CA ASP A 8 -11.78 -6.23 -3.68
C ASP A 8 -11.06 -6.51 -5.01
N MET A 9 -9.98 -5.78 -5.31
CA MET A 9 -9.16 -5.96 -6.50
C MET A 9 -8.57 -7.38 -6.57
N LEU A 10 -7.98 -7.87 -5.48
CA LEU A 10 -7.35 -9.19 -5.42
C LEU A 10 -8.39 -10.32 -5.40
N ASN A 11 -9.53 -10.13 -4.74
CA ASN A 11 -10.63 -11.09 -4.80
C ASN A 11 -11.26 -11.18 -6.20
N HIS A 12 -11.34 -10.07 -6.93
CA HIS A 12 -11.73 -10.11 -8.33
C HIS A 12 -10.70 -10.90 -9.15
N ALA A 13 -9.40 -10.63 -8.99
CA ALA A 13 -8.33 -11.39 -9.65
C ALA A 13 -8.41 -12.89 -9.35
N TYR A 14 -8.68 -13.25 -8.09
CA TYR A 14 -8.85 -14.63 -7.63
C TYR A 14 -10.00 -15.34 -8.33
N ARG A 15 -11.18 -14.71 -8.39
CA ARG A 15 -12.38 -15.29 -9.03
C ARG A 15 -12.25 -15.43 -10.54
N HIS A 16 -11.39 -14.62 -11.16
CA HIS A 16 -11.23 -14.53 -12.61
C HIS A 16 -9.89 -15.11 -13.12
N ASN A 17 -9.13 -15.80 -12.27
CA ASN A 17 -7.89 -16.52 -12.59
C ASN A 17 -6.85 -15.65 -13.33
N TYR A 18 -6.54 -14.48 -12.79
CA TYR A 18 -5.45 -13.63 -13.26
C TYR A 18 -4.66 -13.04 -12.09
N ALA A 19 -3.49 -12.43 -12.36
CA ALA A 19 -2.73 -11.70 -11.35
C ALA A 19 -2.63 -10.20 -11.67
N VAL A 20 -2.71 -9.39 -10.62
CA VAL A 20 -2.41 -7.97 -10.63
C VAL A 20 -0.94 -7.77 -10.32
N GLY A 21 -0.28 -6.92 -11.10
CA GLY A 21 1.10 -6.53 -10.82
C GLY A 21 1.21 -5.52 -9.70
N ALA A 22 2.06 -5.81 -8.72
CA ALA A 22 2.52 -4.86 -7.72
C ALA A 22 3.91 -4.37 -8.11
N PHE A 23 3.95 -3.22 -8.81
CA PHE A 23 5.18 -2.69 -9.41
C PHE A 23 5.83 -1.68 -8.49
N GLY A 24 7.10 -1.94 -8.14
CA GLY A 24 7.90 -1.05 -7.30
C GLY A 24 8.16 0.29 -7.96
N VAL A 25 7.86 1.39 -7.27
CA VAL A 25 8.16 2.76 -7.76
C VAL A 25 9.11 3.48 -6.81
N VAL A 26 10.10 4.17 -7.38
CA VAL A 26 11.13 4.90 -6.61
C VAL A 26 11.24 6.38 -6.99
N ASN A 27 10.62 6.78 -8.11
CA ASN A 27 10.58 8.17 -8.59
C ASN A 27 9.44 8.36 -9.61
N LEU A 28 9.37 9.55 -10.23
CA LEU A 28 8.35 9.87 -11.23
C LEU A 28 8.48 9.08 -12.55
N ASP A 29 9.69 8.74 -13.01
CA ASP A 29 9.86 7.95 -14.24
C ASP A 29 9.25 6.55 -14.10
N PHE A 30 9.44 5.93 -12.92
CA PHE A 30 8.82 4.64 -12.59
C PHE A 30 7.31 4.77 -12.47
N LEU A 31 6.83 5.76 -11.71
CA LEU A 31 5.40 5.99 -11.52
C LEU A 31 4.69 6.22 -12.86
N GLU A 32 5.19 7.14 -13.69
CA GLU A 32 4.59 7.42 -15.00
C GLU A 32 4.66 6.21 -15.94
N GLY A 33 5.77 5.48 -15.95
CA GLY A 33 5.93 4.28 -16.76
C GLY A 33 4.91 3.19 -16.42
N VAL A 34 4.76 2.90 -15.12
CA VAL A 34 3.79 1.93 -14.60
C VAL A 34 2.35 2.37 -14.90
N MET A 35 2.02 3.63 -14.61
CA MET A 35 0.67 4.18 -14.83
C MET A 35 0.29 4.15 -16.32
N GLN A 36 1.20 4.60 -17.20
CA GLN A 36 0.95 4.60 -18.63
C GLN A 36 0.75 3.18 -19.18
N ALA A 37 1.52 2.20 -18.70
CA ALA A 37 1.38 0.81 -19.10
C ALA A 37 0.03 0.22 -18.67
N ALA A 38 -0.39 0.48 -17.43
CA ALA A 38 -1.68 0.05 -16.91
C ALA A 38 -2.84 0.65 -17.72
N GLU A 39 -2.77 1.94 -18.05
CA GLU A 39 -3.77 2.61 -18.89
C GLU A 39 -3.80 2.08 -20.32
N ASN A 40 -2.64 1.90 -20.96
CA ASN A 40 -2.51 1.33 -22.30
C ASN A 40 -3.13 -0.08 -22.38
N CYS A 41 -2.89 -0.89 -21.34
CA CYS A 41 -3.40 -2.24 -21.25
C CYS A 41 -4.83 -2.33 -20.70
N ARG A 42 -5.42 -1.20 -20.27
CA ARG A 42 -6.72 -1.15 -19.57
C ARG A 42 -6.78 -2.16 -18.43
N ALA A 43 -5.78 -2.15 -17.55
CA ALA A 43 -5.57 -3.15 -16.52
C ALA A 43 -5.59 -2.55 -15.10
N PRO A 44 -6.08 -3.29 -14.08
CA PRO A 44 -5.84 -2.92 -12.69
C PRO A 44 -4.34 -2.98 -12.36
N VAL A 45 -3.88 -2.10 -11.47
CA VAL A 45 -2.47 -2.03 -11.06
C VAL A 45 -2.32 -1.71 -9.58
N ILE A 46 -1.28 -2.25 -8.96
CA ILE A 46 -0.86 -1.91 -7.60
C ILE A 46 0.45 -1.14 -7.68
N ILE A 47 0.46 0.07 -7.13
CA ILE A 47 1.67 0.88 -6.96
C ILE A 47 2.33 0.43 -5.65
N ASN A 48 3.52 -0.16 -5.75
CA ASN A 48 4.21 -0.84 -4.66
C ASN A 48 5.32 0.04 -4.08
N LEU A 49 5.25 0.34 -2.78
CA LEU A 49 6.19 1.19 -2.06
C LEU A 49 6.95 0.31 -1.07
N ILE A 50 8.21 0.02 -1.36
CA ILE A 50 9.03 -0.95 -0.60
C ILE A 50 9.78 -0.22 0.51
N GLU A 51 9.54 -0.58 1.78
CA GLU A 51 10.07 0.16 2.93
C GLU A 51 11.61 0.23 2.95
N SER A 52 12.30 -0.84 2.55
CA SER A 52 13.77 -0.85 2.49
C SER A 52 14.35 0.20 1.53
N HIS A 53 13.58 0.67 0.54
CA HIS A 53 14.01 1.71 -0.38
C HIS A 53 13.93 3.12 0.24
N PHE A 54 13.25 3.30 1.37
CA PHE A 54 13.06 4.62 1.98
C PHE A 54 14.35 5.21 2.57
N THR A 55 15.40 4.38 2.71
CA THR A 55 16.76 4.82 3.03
C THR A 55 17.41 5.61 1.90
N HIS A 56 16.97 5.39 0.66
CA HIS A 56 17.55 5.99 -0.56
C HIS A 56 16.60 6.98 -1.24
N TYR A 57 15.29 6.81 -1.08
CA TYR A 57 14.26 7.63 -1.72
C TYR A 57 13.33 8.25 -0.69
N ASP A 58 13.01 9.53 -0.89
CA ASP A 58 12.08 10.24 -0.02
C ASP A 58 10.64 9.78 -0.29
N PHE A 59 10.17 8.83 0.53
CA PHE A 59 8.81 8.30 0.50
C PHE A 59 7.75 9.39 0.72
N GLU A 60 7.97 10.29 1.69
CA GLU A 60 7.00 11.34 2.04
C GLU A 60 6.82 12.33 0.88
N LEU A 61 7.89 12.60 0.12
CA LEU A 61 7.82 13.42 -1.09
C LEU A 61 7.20 12.69 -2.29
N LEU A 62 7.40 11.38 -2.41
CA LEU A 62 6.86 10.58 -3.51
C LEU A 62 5.35 10.32 -3.36
N MET A 63 4.87 10.11 -2.14
CA MET A 63 3.48 9.73 -1.88
C MET A 63 2.42 10.72 -2.41
N PRO A 64 2.58 12.05 -2.30
CA PRO A 64 1.67 13.01 -2.94
C PRO A 64 1.58 12.83 -4.46
N ALA A 65 2.68 12.50 -5.14
CA ALA A 65 2.69 12.23 -6.57
C ALA A 65 1.94 10.93 -6.89
N VAL A 66 2.18 9.87 -6.11
CA VAL A 66 1.47 8.57 -6.25
C VAL A 66 -0.04 8.75 -6.08
N LEU A 67 -0.48 9.44 -5.03
CA LEU A 67 -1.91 9.71 -4.79
C LEU A 67 -2.53 10.52 -5.92
N THR A 68 -1.82 11.53 -6.41
CA THR A 68 -2.29 12.37 -7.52
C THR A 68 -2.42 11.57 -8.80
N ALA A 69 -1.44 10.72 -9.12
CA ALA A 69 -1.47 9.84 -10.27
C ALA A 69 -2.60 8.82 -10.16
N ALA A 70 -2.76 8.19 -8.99
CA ALA A 70 -3.82 7.23 -8.73
C ALA A 70 -5.20 7.86 -8.91
N ARG A 71 -5.49 9.03 -8.32
CA ARG A 71 -6.79 9.73 -8.46
C ARG A 71 -7.11 10.13 -9.91
N ARG A 72 -6.10 10.46 -10.72
CA ARG A 72 -6.27 10.85 -12.13
C ARG A 72 -6.36 9.68 -13.10
N ALA A 73 -6.06 8.47 -12.64
CA ALA A 73 -5.97 7.30 -13.49
C ALA A 73 -7.30 6.97 -14.20
N LYS A 74 -7.20 6.34 -15.37
CA LYS A 74 -8.36 5.82 -16.11
C LYS A 74 -8.64 4.34 -15.86
N VAL A 75 -7.87 3.72 -14.96
CA VAL A 75 -7.88 2.30 -14.63
C VAL A 75 -7.89 2.11 -13.11
N PRO A 76 -8.34 0.96 -12.58
CA PRO A 76 -8.31 0.70 -11.15
C PRO A 76 -6.89 0.72 -10.59
N VAL A 77 -6.67 1.45 -9.50
CA VAL A 77 -5.39 1.56 -8.81
C VAL A 77 -5.55 1.21 -7.33
N ALA A 78 -4.56 0.50 -6.78
CA ALA A 78 -4.33 0.39 -5.35
C ALA A 78 -2.90 0.86 -5.02
N ILE A 79 -2.69 1.33 -3.79
CA ILE A 79 -1.40 1.83 -3.31
C ILE A 79 -1.02 0.99 -2.10
N TYR A 80 0.18 0.42 -2.14
CA TYR A 80 0.56 -0.64 -1.23
C TYR A 80 1.91 -0.38 -0.57
N LEU A 81 1.97 -0.52 0.76
CA LEU A 81 3.22 -0.56 1.51
C LEU A 81 3.73 -2.00 1.56
N ASP A 82 4.92 -2.24 1.04
CA ASP A 82 5.57 -3.55 0.94
C ASP A 82 6.67 -3.69 2.00
N HIS A 83 6.76 -4.89 2.59
CA HIS A 83 7.71 -5.24 3.66
C HIS A 83 7.76 -4.24 4.84
N GLY A 84 6.60 -3.84 5.37
CA GLY A 84 6.56 -3.04 6.59
C GLY A 84 7.17 -3.79 7.78
N SER A 85 8.17 -3.21 8.42
CA SER A 85 8.94 -3.83 9.51
C SER A 85 8.24 -3.79 10.87
N SER A 86 7.14 -3.02 11.00
CA SER A 86 6.46 -2.81 12.28
C SER A 86 5.02 -2.34 12.15
N ILE A 87 4.27 -2.36 13.26
CA ILE A 87 2.96 -1.71 13.37
C ILE A 87 3.05 -0.20 13.05
N GLU A 88 4.15 0.45 13.44
CA GLU A 88 4.36 1.87 13.14
C GLU A 88 4.60 2.11 11.65
N SER A 89 5.26 1.19 10.95
CA SER A 89 5.39 1.20 9.50
C SER A 89 4.03 1.10 8.83
N ALA A 90 3.18 0.16 9.26
CA ALA A 90 1.81 0.03 8.76
C ALA A 90 1.00 1.32 8.99
N LYS A 91 1.04 1.89 10.20
CA LYS A 91 0.38 3.17 10.52
C LYS A 91 0.88 4.29 9.60
N ARG A 92 2.18 4.37 9.36
CA ARG A 92 2.80 5.37 8.48
C ARG A 92 2.32 5.22 7.04
N GLY A 93 2.31 4.00 6.51
CA GLY A 93 1.80 3.71 5.16
C GLY A 93 0.33 4.10 5.00
N ILE A 94 -0.53 3.72 5.96
CA ILE A 94 -1.96 4.06 5.97
C ILE A 94 -2.15 5.58 6.00
N ARG A 95 -1.43 6.28 6.89
CA ARG A 95 -1.50 7.75 7.01
C ARG A 95 -1.08 8.43 5.70
N ALA A 96 0.02 7.96 5.11
CA ALA A 96 0.54 8.48 3.84
C ALA A 96 -0.42 8.21 2.67
N GLY A 97 -1.24 7.15 2.75
CA GLY A 97 -2.31 6.89 1.79
C GLY A 97 -2.31 5.54 1.12
N CYS A 98 -1.53 4.59 1.63
CA CYS A 98 -1.63 3.21 1.21
C CYS A 98 -3.00 2.65 1.61
N ASN A 99 -3.65 1.97 0.69
CA ASN A 99 -4.91 1.26 0.91
C ASN A 99 -4.75 -0.27 0.92
N GLY A 100 -3.51 -0.73 0.88
CA GLY A 100 -3.09 -2.01 1.44
C GLY A 100 -1.72 -1.91 2.10
N VAL A 101 -1.47 -2.78 3.07
CA VAL A 101 -0.18 -2.83 3.77
C VAL A 101 0.27 -4.27 3.99
N MET A 102 1.57 -4.45 3.98
CA MET A 102 2.25 -5.63 4.48
C MET A 102 2.90 -5.32 5.81
N VAL A 103 2.88 -6.28 6.73
CA VAL A 103 3.89 -6.34 7.78
C VAL A 103 4.65 -7.64 7.66
N ASP A 104 5.94 -7.51 7.36
CA ASP A 104 6.84 -8.64 7.20
C ASP A 104 7.50 -8.96 8.55
N THR A 105 6.86 -9.89 9.24
CA THR A 105 7.37 -10.51 10.48
C THR A 105 7.73 -11.98 10.25
N SER A 106 8.05 -12.35 9.01
CA SER A 106 8.31 -13.73 8.58
C SER A 106 9.49 -14.39 9.29
N GLN A 107 10.46 -13.60 9.76
CA GLN A 107 11.62 -14.07 10.53
C GLN A 107 11.30 -14.46 11.98
N LEU A 108 10.14 -14.05 12.50
CA LEU A 108 9.75 -14.37 13.87
C LEU A 108 9.21 -15.80 13.98
N PRO A 109 9.31 -16.42 15.17
CA PRO A 109 8.58 -17.66 15.44
C PRO A 109 7.10 -17.52 15.09
N LEU A 110 6.50 -18.58 14.54
CA LEU A 110 5.15 -18.55 13.98
C LEU A 110 4.12 -17.89 14.92
N ASP A 111 4.11 -18.22 16.21
CA ASP A 111 3.14 -17.64 17.14
C ASP A 111 3.31 -16.12 17.35
N GLU A 112 4.54 -15.62 17.29
CA GLU A 112 4.83 -14.17 17.37
C GLU A 112 4.43 -13.47 16.07
N ASN A 113 4.75 -14.07 14.91
CA ASN A 113 4.31 -13.59 13.60
C ASN A 113 2.77 -13.47 13.57
N LEU A 114 2.06 -14.54 13.93
CA LEU A 114 0.60 -14.56 14.00
C LEU A 114 0.02 -13.49 14.95
N LYS A 115 0.66 -13.27 16.10
CA LYS A 115 0.21 -12.24 17.05
C LYS A 115 0.32 -10.84 16.44
N LEU A 116 1.49 -10.49 15.90
CA LEU A 116 1.75 -9.16 15.33
C LEU A 116 0.92 -8.91 14.08
N THR A 117 0.86 -9.87 13.15
CA THR A 117 0.02 -9.75 11.95
C THR A 117 -1.45 -9.54 12.30
N ARG A 118 -1.97 -10.21 13.35
CA ARG A 118 -3.35 -9.99 13.82
C ARG A 118 -3.56 -8.58 14.35
N GLU A 119 -2.60 -8.03 15.10
CA GLU A 119 -2.67 -6.66 15.61
C GLU A 119 -2.69 -5.63 14.47
N VAL A 120 -1.85 -5.85 13.45
CA VAL A 120 -1.82 -5.03 12.22
C VAL A 120 -3.13 -5.15 11.45
N ALA A 121 -3.65 -6.37 11.26
CA ALA A 121 -4.92 -6.62 10.57
C ALA A 121 -6.07 -5.87 11.26
N ALA A 122 -6.21 -5.99 12.58
CA ALA A 122 -7.24 -5.29 13.33
C ALA A 122 -7.15 -3.76 13.16
N LEU A 123 -5.94 -3.19 13.21
CA LEU A 123 -5.73 -1.76 13.02
C LEU A 123 -6.06 -1.31 11.59
N ALA A 124 -5.58 -2.04 10.59
CA ALA A 124 -5.78 -1.70 9.18
C ALA A 124 -7.25 -1.85 8.76
N HIS A 125 -7.94 -2.90 9.21
CA HIS A 125 -9.36 -3.10 8.96
C HIS A 125 -10.24 -2.03 9.60
N ALA A 126 -9.85 -1.51 10.77
CA ALA A 126 -10.51 -0.35 11.36
C ALA A 126 -10.37 0.93 10.48
N CYS A 127 -9.43 0.92 9.53
CA CYS A 127 -9.22 1.97 8.54
C CYS A 127 -9.77 1.61 7.14
N GLY A 128 -10.38 0.42 6.97
CA GLY A 128 -10.82 -0.11 5.67
C GLY A 128 -9.68 -0.57 4.74
N VAL A 129 -8.46 -0.71 5.27
CA VAL A 129 -7.23 -1.08 4.54
C VAL A 129 -7.01 -2.59 4.58
N GLY A 130 -6.70 -3.20 3.43
CA GLY A 130 -6.38 -4.63 3.35
C GLY A 130 -4.97 -4.95 3.83
N VAL A 131 -4.77 -6.14 4.39
CA VAL A 131 -3.49 -6.60 4.93
C VAL A 131 -3.00 -7.87 4.25
N GLU A 132 -1.75 -7.82 3.85
CA GLU A 132 -0.99 -9.00 3.44
C GLU A 132 -0.16 -9.52 4.61
N GLY A 133 -0.28 -10.82 4.87
CA GLY A 133 0.65 -11.54 5.76
C GLY A 133 1.69 -12.31 4.95
N GLU A 134 2.82 -12.62 5.57
CA GLU A 134 3.87 -13.46 4.98
C GLU A 134 4.19 -14.67 5.87
N LEU A 135 4.43 -15.82 5.22
CA LEU A 135 4.94 -17.03 5.83
C LEU A 135 6.08 -17.64 5.01
N GLY A 136 7.05 -18.20 5.73
CA GLY A 136 8.30 -18.65 5.14
C GLY A 136 9.25 -17.48 4.90
N TYR A 137 10.45 -17.76 4.42
CA TYR A 137 11.43 -16.72 4.11
C TYR A 137 11.67 -16.67 2.60
N VAL A 138 11.60 -15.47 2.03
CA VAL A 138 12.08 -15.17 0.68
C VAL A 138 13.43 -14.46 0.82
N PRO A 139 14.56 -15.13 0.55
CA PRO A 139 15.87 -14.54 0.78
C PRO A 139 16.17 -13.38 -0.18
N GLY A 140 16.96 -12.42 0.31
CA GLY A 140 17.59 -11.36 -0.49
C GLY A 140 18.61 -11.88 -1.51
N ASN A 141 19.07 -11.01 -2.42
CA ASN A 141 20.22 -11.32 -3.27
C ASN A 141 21.49 -11.35 -2.40
N ALA A 142 22.37 -12.34 -2.64
CA ALA A 142 23.61 -12.58 -1.90
C ALA A 142 24.70 -11.46 -2.02
N GLU A 143 24.40 -10.32 -2.62
CA GLU A 143 25.33 -9.18 -2.70
C GLU A 143 25.14 -8.17 -1.55
N ASP A 144 23.99 -8.17 -0.88
CA ASP A 144 23.66 -7.25 0.22
C ASP A 144 23.67 -7.91 1.61
N GLU A 145 23.79 -9.24 1.67
CA GLU A 145 23.89 -10.02 2.91
C GLU A 145 25.15 -10.88 2.85
N GLU A 146 26.07 -10.68 3.80
CA GLU A 146 27.23 -11.55 4.03
C GLU A 146 26.78 -13.02 3.98
N GLU A 147 27.59 -13.86 3.31
CA GLU A 147 27.40 -15.30 3.16
C GLU A 147 26.95 -15.97 4.46
N ASN A 148 25.66 -16.00 4.71
CA ASN A 148 25.03 -16.94 5.63
C ASN A 148 24.63 -18.15 4.80
N ASP A 149 25.20 -19.30 5.16
CA ASP A 149 25.01 -20.60 4.53
C ASP A 149 23.60 -20.81 3.96
N LEU A 150 23.51 -21.04 2.64
CA LEU A 150 22.27 -21.31 1.91
C LEU A 150 21.72 -22.72 2.18
N ASP A 151 21.42 -23.02 3.45
CA ASP A 151 20.43 -24.01 3.89
C ASP A 151 19.07 -23.33 4.23
N GLY A 152 18.97 -21.99 4.13
CA GLY A 152 17.89 -21.15 4.70
C GLY A 152 16.59 -20.91 3.91
N LEU A 153 16.26 -21.71 2.88
CA LEU A 153 14.96 -21.59 2.19
C LEU A 153 13.84 -22.21 3.04
N THR A 154 13.17 -21.40 3.85
CA THR A 154 12.00 -21.84 4.63
C THR A 154 10.73 -21.76 3.78
N TYR A 155 10.34 -22.89 3.19
CA TYR A 155 9.08 -22.99 2.44
C TYR A 155 7.86 -22.95 3.35
N THR A 156 6.83 -22.26 2.91
CA THR A 156 5.56 -22.19 3.64
C THR A 156 4.92 -23.57 3.76
N LEU A 157 4.43 -23.92 4.94
CA LEU A 157 3.65 -25.14 5.16
C LEU A 157 2.14 -24.87 5.04
N PRO A 158 1.35 -25.78 4.42
CA PRO A 158 -0.11 -25.63 4.34
C PRO A 158 -0.80 -25.45 5.70
N ALA A 159 -0.33 -26.13 6.75
CA ALA A 159 -0.87 -26.00 8.09
C ALA A 159 -0.64 -24.58 8.67
N GLU A 160 0.52 -23.98 8.41
CA GLU A 160 0.85 -22.62 8.82
C GLU A 160 0.02 -21.60 8.05
N ALA A 161 -0.13 -21.77 6.74
CA ALA A 161 -0.98 -20.92 5.90
C ALA A 161 -2.43 -20.88 6.43
N LYS A 162 -3.00 -22.05 6.73
CA LYS A 162 -4.33 -22.16 7.35
C LYS A 162 -4.40 -21.46 8.71
N ALA A 163 -3.36 -21.60 9.53
CA ALA A 163 -3.29 -20.95 10.84
C ALA A 163 -3.18 -19.43 10.73
N MET A 164 -2.39 -18.93 9.79
CA MET A 164 -2.23 -17.51 9.47
C MET A 164 -3.57 -16.89 9.11
N VAL A 165 -4.23 -17.38 8.06
CA VAL A 165 -5.53 -16.87 7.64
C VAL A 165 -6.56 -16.89 8.79
N LYS A 166 -6.68 -18.04 9.48
CA LYS A 166 -7.70 -18.20 10.54
C LYS A 166 -7.46 -17.34 11.78
N ARG A 167 -6.19 -17.15 12.18
CA ARG A 167 -5.85 -16.48 13.45
C ARG A 167 -5.65 -14.98 13.30
N THR A 168 -5.31 -14.50 12.10
CA THR A 168 -4.98 -13.08 11.87
C THR A 168 -6.05 -12.34 11.09
N GLY A 169 -6.79 -13.03 10.21
CA GLY A 169 -7.82 -12.42 9.37
C GLY A 169 -7.28 -11.63 8.16
N ILE A 170 -6.02 -11.83 7.77
CA ILE A 170 -5.41 -11.20 6.58
C ILE A 170 -6.23 -11.43 5.29
N ASP A 171 -6.05 -10.51 4.34
CA ASP A 171 -6.79 -10.45 3.08
C ASP A 171 -6.10 -11.19 1.93
N CYS A 172 -4.77 -11.28 1.97
CA CYS A 172 -3.95 -12.07 1.04
C CYS A 172 -2.70 -12.59 1.75
N LEU A 173 -2.11 -13.67 1.22
CA LEU A 173 -0.98 -14.35 1.83
C LEU A 173 0.21 -14.47 0.87
N ALA A 174 1.33 -13.86 1.22
CA ALA A 174 2.62 -14.10 0.61
C ALA A 174 3.17 -15.47 1.04
N VAL A 175 3.61 -16.26 0.07
CA VAL A 175 4.10 -17.63 0.29
C VAL A 175 5.48 -17.86 -0.34
N SER A 176 6.31 -18.60 0.37
CA SER A 176 7.62 -19.05 -0.10
C SER A 176 7.53 -20.46 -0.71
N ILE A 177 7.76 -20.53 -2.03
CA ILE A 177 7.76 -21.77 -2.82
C ILE A 177 9.01 -21.93 -3.69
N GLY A 178 10.07 -21.16 -3.42
CA GLY A 178 11.34 -21.19 -4.15
C GLY A 178 11.67 -19.95 -4.97
N THR A 179 10.90 -18.86 -4.82
CA THR A 179 11.31 -17.52 -5.29
C THR A 179 12.33 -16.88 -4.35
N VAL A 180 13.03 -15.86 -4.83
CA VAL A 180 14.01 -15.06 -4.08
C VAL A 180 13.86 -13.59 -4.50
N HIS A 181 14.21 -12.64 -3.63
CA HIS A 181 14.31 -11.25 -4.05
C HIS A 181 15.51 -11.06 -4.97
N GLY A 182 15.34 -10.29 -6.05
CA GLY A 182 16.40 -10.08 -7.03
C GLY A 182 16.46 -11.16 -8.12
N ARG A 183 17.67 -11.45 -8.61
CA ARG A 183 17.92 -12.44 -9.66
C ARG A 183 18.72 -13.60 -9.09
N LYS A 184 18.09 -14.78 -9.03
CA LYS A 184 18.82 -16.02 -8.76
C LYS A 184 19.74 -16.38 -9.93
N LYS A 185 20.96 -16.87 -9.64
CA LYS A 185 21.76 -17.57 -10.66
C LYS A 185 21.05 -18.86 -11.07
N GLY A 186 20.71 -18.98 -12.35
CA GLY A 186 19.96 -20.12 -12.91
C GLY A 186 18.44 -19.98 -12.77
N SER A 187 17.69 -20.92 -13.37
CA SER A 187 16.22 -20.90 -13.34
C SER A 187 15.66 -21.29 -11.96
N PRO A 188 14.81 -20.47 -11.33
CA PRO A 188 14.19 -20.82 -10.05
C PRO A 188 13.35 -22.10 -10.19
N LYS A 189 13.56 -23.08 -9.30
CA LYS A 189 12.74 -24.29 -9.22
C LYS A 189 11.59 -24.05 -8.24
N LEU A 190 10.40 -23.78 -8.78
CA LEU A 190 9.22 -23.51 -7.98
C LEU A 190 8.47 -24.80 -7.62
N ASP A 191 8.05 -24.93 -6.36
CA ASP A 191 7.27 -26.06 -5.86
C ASP A 191 5.76 -25.84 -6.11
N PHE A 192 5.30 -26.13 -7.32
CA PHE A 192 3.89 -25.99 -7.69
C PHE A 192 2.97 -26.99 -6.95
N THR A 193 3.50 -28.14 -6.54
CA THR A 193 2.75 -29.12 -5.74
C THR A 193 2.42 -28.53 -4.37
N ARG A 194 3.39 -27.85 -3.74
CA ARG A 194 3.15 -27.09 -2.51
C ARG A 194 2.21 -25.92 -2.73
N LEU A 195 2.38 -25.16 -3.81
CA LEU A 195 1.49 -24.04 -4.12
C LEU A 195 0.03 -24.47 -4.21
N ALA A 196 -0.27 -25.61 -4.86
CA ALA A 196 -1.61 -26.16 -4.92
C ALA A 196 -2.18 -26.48 -3.52
N LYS A 197 -1.38 -27.09 -2.64
CA LYS A 197 -1.78 -27.38 -1.25
C LYS A 197 -1.96 -26.10 -0.42
N LEU A 198 -1.15 -25.08 -0.67
CA LEU A 198 -1.25 -23.77 0.00
C LEU A 198 -2.54 -23.06 -0.40
N GLN A 199 -2.89 -23.09 -1.69
CA GLN A 199 -4.14 -22.51 -2.19
C GLN A 199 -5.36 -23.15 -1.53
N GLU A 200 -5.40 -24.48 -1.44
CA GLU A 200 -6.48 -25.21 -0.76
C GLU A 200 -6.54 -24.87 0.74
N ALA A 201 -5.39 -24.77 1.41
CA ALA A 201 -5.32 -24.55 2.85
C ALA A 201 -5.62 -23.10 3.27
N ALA A 202 -5.17 -22.12 2.48
CA ALA A 202 -5.35 -20.70 2.76
C ALA A 202 -6.76 -20.23 2.38
N GLY A 203 -7.28 -20.66 1.22
CA GLY A 203 -8.62 -20.30 0.75
C GLY A 203 -8.80 -18.81 0.42
N ILE A 204 -7.71 -18.04 0.35
CA ILE A 204 -7.68 -16.61 0.04
C ILE A 204 -6.65 -16.33 -1.07
N PRO A 205 -6.65 -15.13 -1.68
CA PRO A 205 -5.69 -14.79 -2.73
C PRO A 205 -4.23 -14.95 -2.29
N LEU A 206 -3.41 -15.63 -3.10
CA LEU A 206 -1.99 -15.85 -2.82
C LEU A 206 -1.10 -14.81 -3.52
N VAL A 207 0.04 -14.52 -2.91
CA VAL A 207 1.00 -13.51 -3.37
C VAL A 207 2.37 -14.12 -3.57
N ILE A 208 3.04 -13.72 -4.65
CA ILE A 208 4.42 -14.12 -4.96
C ILE A 208 5.34 -12.91 -4.92
N HIS A 209 6.26 -12.97 -3.97
CA HIS A 209 7.43 -12.09 -3.88
C HIS A 209 8.56 -12.63 -4.75
N GLY A 210 9.46 -11.75 -5.16
CA GLY A 210 10.62 -12.16 -5.96
C GLY A 210 10.24 -12.65 -7.36
N GLY A 211 9.29 -11.99 -8.02
CA GLY A 211 8.81 -12.41 -9.34
C GLY A 211 9.84 -12.26 -10.47
N THR A 212 10.95 -11.55 -10.26
CA THR A 212 11.93 -11.26 -11.33
C THR A 212 12.67 -12.53 -11.78
N GLY A 213 12.82 -12.70 -13.11
CA GLY A 213 13.55 -13.82 -13.70
C GLY A 213 12.75 -15.12 -13.88
N LEU A 214 11.47 -15.12 -13.53
CA LEU A 214 10.57 -16.23 -13.87
C LEU A 214 10.22 -16.23 -15.36
N SER A 215 10.07 -17.44 -15.91
CA SER A 215 9.57 -17.62 -17.29
C SER A 215 8.07 -17.36 -17.39
N ASP A 216 7.61 -17.01 -18.59
CA ASP A 216 6.18 -16.84 -18.89
C ASP A 216 5.35 -18.08 -18.54
N GLU A 217 5.90 -19.28 -18.70
CA GLU A 217 5.23 -20.52 -18.28
C GLU A 217 5.09 -20.61 -16.76
N GLN A 218 6.12 -20.22 -16.02
CA GLN A 218 6.05 -20.19 -14.55
C GLN A 218 5.00 -19.20 -14.06
N TYR A 219 4.92 -18.00 -14.65
CA TYR A 219 3.85 -17.05 -14.29
C TYR A 219 2.46 -17.63 -14.54
N ARG A 220 2.24 -18.26 -15.71
CA ARG A 220 0.94 -18.90 -16.01
C ARG A 220 0.60 -20.00 -15.00
N LYS A 221 1.58 -20.81 -14.60
CA LYS A 221 1.38 -21.84 -13.57
C LYS A 221 1.09 -21.25 -12.19
N LEU A 222 1.80 -20.19 -11.77
CA LEU A 222 1.52 -19.49 -10.52
C LEU A 222 0.06 -19.04 -10.47
N ILE A 223 -0.40 -18.37 -11.53
CA ILE A 223 -1.75 -17.83 -11.64
C ILE A 223 -2.80 -18.96 -11.64
N ALA A 224 -2.55 -20.04 -12.38
CA ALA A 224 -3.42 -21.21 -12.41
C ALA A 224 -3.57 -21.89 -11.03
N HIS A 225 -2.65 -21.63 -10.10
CA HIS A 225 -2.67 -22.11 -8.73
C HIS A 225 -3.04 -21.03 -7.71
N GLY A 226 -3.79 -20.00 -8.12
CA GLY A 226 -4.43 -19.03 -7.21
C GLY A 226 -3.56 -17.85 -6.80
N VAL A 227 -2.41 -17.62 -7.47
CA VAL A 227 -1.62 -16.41 -7.30
C VAL A 227 -2.30 -15.24 -7.99
N THR A 228 -2.57 -14.18 -7.24
CA THR A 228 -3.32 -13.00 -7.71
C THR A 228 -2.55 -11.69 -7.61
N LYS A 229 -1.44 -11.67 -6.86
CA LYS A 229 -0.52 -10.54 -6.76
C LYS A 229 0.90 -11.02 -7.01
N ILE A 230 1.63 -10.31 -7.85
CA ILE A 230 3.04 -10.59 -8.14
C ILE A 230 3.83 -9.31 -7.93
N ASN A 231 4.79 -9.34 -7.00
CA ASN A 231 5.64 -8.18 -6.71
C ASN A 231 6.80 -8.13 -7.71
N TYR A 232 7.05 -6.94 -8.25
CA TYR A 232 7.98 -6.76 -9.37
C TYR A 232 8.72 -5.42 -9.29
N TYR A 233 10.02 -5.48 -9.00
CA TYR A 233 10.88 -4.29 -8.91
C TYR A 233 12.22 -4.47 -9.61
N THR A 234 12.97 -5.54 -9.30
CA THR A 234 14.34 -5.72 -9.78
C THR A 234 14.47 -5.60 -11.30
N ALA A 235 13.61 -6.27 -12.06
CA ALA A 235 13.60 -6.13 -13.52
C ALA A 235 13.29 -4.69 -13.99
N LEU A 236 12.43 -3.94 -13.29
CA LEU A 236 12.17 -2.53 -13.61
C LEU A 236 13.40 -1.66 -13.38
N SER A 237 14.13 -1.90 -12.29
CA SER A 237 15.41 -1.26 -12.00
C SER A 237 16.45 -1.57 -13.09
N GLU A 238 16.55 -2.83 -13.50
CA GLU A 238 17.48 -3.26 -14.55
C GLU A 238 17.16 -2.64 -15.92
N VAL A 239 15.89 -2.60 -16.35
CA VAL A 239 15.54 -1.95 -17.63
C VAL A 239 15.80 -0.44 -17.59
N ALA A 240 15.60 0.21 -16.44
CA ALA A 240 15.96 1.61 -16.25
C ALA A 240 17.48 1.82 -16.36
N ALA A 241 18.27 1.00 -15.68
CA ALA A 241 19.74 1.06 -15.73
C ALA A 241 20.27 0.78 -17.14
N ASN A 242 19.74 -0.24 -17.83
CA ASN A 242 20.11 -0.57 -19.20
C ASN A 242 19.77 0.57 -20.16
N SER A 243 18.61 1.20 -20.00
CA SER A 243 18.23 2.39 -20.77
C SER A 243 19.21 3.55 -20.55
N ILE A 244 19.62 3.80 -19.30
CA ILE A 244 20.60 4.84 -18.97
C ILE A 244 21.96 4.53 -19.62
N ASN A 245 22.44 3.30 -19.47
CA ASN A 245 23.72 2.85 -20.02
C ASN A 245 23.75 2.94 -21.54
N ALA A 246 22.65 2.57 -22.22
CA ALA A 246 22.53 2.68 -23.67
C ALA A 246 22.54 4.14 -24.17
N ASN A 247 22.07 5.08 -23.36
CA ASN A 247 22.04 6.50 -23.69
C ASN A 247 23.33 7.24 -23.28
N ALA A 248 24.11 6.68 -22.37
CA ALA A 248 25.34 7.27 -21.88
C ALA A 248 26.46 7.21 -22.93
N GLY A 249 27.28 8.25 -22.99
CA GLY A 249 28.40 8.34 -23.93
C GLY A 249 29.17 9.66 -23.79
N PRO A 250 30.38 9.77 -24.36
CA PRO A 250 31.28 10.91 -24.17
C PRO A 250 30.68 12.26 -24.60
N ASP A 251 29.78 12.26 -25.58
CA ASP A 251 29.13 13.47 -26.09
C ASP A 251 27.75 13.76 -25.45
N ARG A 252 27.27 12.87 -24.56
CA ARG A 252 25.94 12.94 -23.93
C ARG A 252 26.03 13.59 -22.55
N LYS A 253 26.11 14.92 -22.51
CA LYS A 253 26.42 15.67 -21.27
C LYS A 253 25.20 16.11 -20.44
N SER A 254 23.97 15.79 -20.81
CA SER A 254 22.78 16.26 -20.09
C SER A 254 21.93 15.12 -19.52
N TYR A 255 21.44 15.33 -18.30
CA TYR A 255 20.54 14.41 -17.59
C TYR A 255 19.37 13.97 -18.47
N LYS A 256 18.67 14.93 -19.08
CA LYS A 256 17.53 14.68 -19.98
C LYS A 256 17.88 13.71 -21.11
N MET A 257 19.06 13.85 -21.72
CA MET A 257 19.47 12.96 -22.82
C MET A 257 19.78 11.54 -22.35
N VAL A 258 20.21 11.37 -21.10
CA VAL A 258 20.55 10.05 -20.55
C VAL A 258 19.29 9.33 -20.06
N THR A 259 18.31 10.06 -19.51
CA THR A 259 17.12 9.48 -18.89
C THR A 259 15.88 9.42 -19.79
N HIS A 260 15.88 10.04 -20.98
CA HIS A 260 14.65 10.22 -21.78
C HIS A 260 13.87 8.94 -22.11
N SER A 261 14.52 7.78 -22.20
CA SER A 261 13.88 6.50 -22.54
C SER A 261 13.62 5.58 -21.34
N VAL A 262 13.98 6.01 -20.13
CA VAL A 262 13.78 5.21 -18.91
C VAL A 262 12.30 4.91 -18.72
N ARG A 263 11.45 5.95 -18.78
CA ARG A 263 10.00 5.81 -18.65
C ARG A 263 9.39 4.86 -19.69
N SER A 264 9.83 4.92 -20.94
CA SER A 264 9.32 4.03 -22.00
C SER A 264 9.77 2.59 -21.80
N ALA A 265 11.01 2.36 -21.37
CA ALA A 265 11.53 1.03 -21.07
C ALA A 265 10.77 0.37 -19.91
N ILE A 266 10.51 1.12 -18.84
CA ILE A 266 9.69 0.67 -17.71
C ILE A 266 8.27 0.34 -18.19
N ARG A 267 7.64 1.24 -18.95
CA ARG A 267 6.30 1.03 -19.49
C ARG A 267 6.22 -0.28 -20.29
N GLU A 268 7.16 -0.50 -21.21
CA GLU A 268 7.15 -1.70 -22.07
C GLU A 268 7.27 -3.00 -21.27
N GLU A 269 8.13 -3.02 -20.25
CA GLU A 269 8.26 -4.18 -19.37
C GLU A 269 7.00 -4.42 -18.53
N VAL A 270 6.37 -3.35 -18.03
CA VAL A 270 5.11 -3.44 -17.27
C VAL A 270 3.97 -3.93 -18.17
N GLU A 271 3.87 -3.43 -19.42
CA GLU A 271 2.88 -3.91 -20.39
C GLU A 271 3.07 -5.40 -20.70
N ARG A 272 4.32 -5.86 -20.86
CA ARG A 272 4.64 -7.27 -21.07
C ARG A 272 4.11 -8.11 -19.90
N CYS A 273 4.41 -7.71 -18.67
CA CYS A 273 3.96 -8.39 -17.46
C CYS A 273 2.42 -8.44 -17.37
N ILE A 274 1.74 -7.31 -17.54
CA ILE A 274 0.28 -7.21 -17.52
C ILE A 274 -0.40 -8.17 -18.51
N ARG A 275 0.14 -8.28 -19.73
CA ARG A 275 -0.39 -9.19 -20.75
C ARG A 275 -0.19 -10.65 -20.36
N ILE A 276 1.00 -11.02 -19.86
CA ILE A 276 1.30 -12.40 -19.45
C ILE A 276 0.47 -12.80 -18.22
N TRP A 277 0.27 -11.87 -17.29
CA TRP A 277 -0.45 -12.11 -16.04
C TRP A 277 -1.97 -12.06 -16.16
N GLY A 278 -2.49 -11.77 -17.36
CA GLY A 278 -3.92 -11.87 -17.68
C GLY A 278 -4.78 -10.70 -17.19
N SER A 279 -4.16 -9.62 -16.69
CA SER A 279 -4.88 -8.44 -16.19
C SER A 279 -5.24 -7.42 -17.28
N SER A 280 -4.70 -7.55 -18.49
CA SER A 280 -5.04 -6.67 -19.61
C SER A 280 -6.54 -6.74 -19.98
N GLY A 281 -7.16 -5.58 -20.16
CA GLY A 281 -8.59 -5.45 -20.51
C GLY A 281 -9.55 -5.56 -19.32
N ARG A 282 -9.05 -5.84 -18.11
CA ARG A 282 -9.85 -6.10 -16.91
C ARG A 282 -10.32 -4.83 -16.17
N ALA A 283 -9.87 -3.65 -16.57
CA ALA A 283 -10.15 -2.41 -15.83
C ALA A 283 -11.65 -2.11 -15.66
N ALA A 284 -12.45 -2.27 -16.72
CA ALA A 284 -13.87 -1.91 -16.69
C ALA A 284 -14.67 -2.82 -15.74
N GLU A 285 -14.42 -4.13 -15.74
CA GLU A 285 -15.09 -5.07 -14.84
C GLU A 285 -14.67 -4.87 -13.39
N VAL A 286 -13.39 -4.61 -13.12
CA VAL A 286 -12.89 -4.27 -11.79
C VAL A 286 -13.54 -2.98 -11.27
N MET A 287 -13.63 -1.92 -12.08
CA MET A 287 -14.31 -0.68 -11.71
C MET A 287 -15.79 -0.88 -11.39
N ALA A 288 -16.45 -1.83 -12.07
CA ALA A 288 -17.87 -2.11 -11.88
C ALA A 288 -18.16 -2.99 -10.65
N GLN A 289 -17.23 -3.88 -10.28
CA GLN A 289 -17.45 -4.89 -9.24
C GLN A 289 -16.75 -4.58 -7.91
N CYS A 290 -15.72 -3.73 -7.91
CA CYS A 290 -14.95 -3.40 -6.71
C CYS A 290 -15.42 -2.07 -6.13
N ARG A 291 -15.39 -1.96 -4.79
CA ARG A 291 -15.73 -0.71 -4.12
C ARG A 291 -14.68 0.37 -4.46
N PRO A 292 -15.12 1.59 -4.81
CA PRO A 292 -14.21 2.71 -4.93
C PRO A 292 -13.71 3.11 -3.54
N TRP A 293 -12.44 3.50 -3.47
CA TRP A 293 -11.89 4.09 -2.27
C TRP A 293 -12.43 5.52 -2.11
N ARG A 294 -13.04 5.84 -0.96
CA ARG A 294 -13.60 7.16 -0.68
C ARG A 294 -13.05 7.70 0.63
N GLU A 295 -12.42 8.86 0.57
CA GLU A 295 -11.98 9.58 1.76
C GLU A 295 -13.17 10.36 2.36
N VAL A 296 -13.18 10.49 3.69
CA VAL A 296 -14.16 11.28 4.42
C VAL A 296 -13.48 12.51 5.00
N GLU A 297 -14.01 13.69 4.73
CA GLU A 297 -13.57 14.93 5.37
C GLU A 297 -14.52 15.28 6.50
N ARG A 298 -13.99 15.32 7.71
CA ARG A 298 -14.73 15.75 8.89
C ARG A 298 -14.36 17.18 9.23
N ILE A 299 -15.37 18.02 9.36
CA ILE A 299 -15.20 19.40 9.80
C ILE A 299 -15.73 19.51 11.23
N MET A 300 -14.84 19.82 12.18
CA MET A 300 -15.20 20.11 13.57
C MET A 300 -15.08 21.61 13.79
N MET A 301 -16.21 22.29 13.91
CA MET A 301 -16.30 23.74 14.07
C MET A 301 -16.59 24.09 15.52
N TYR A 302 -15.90 25.10 16.04
CA TYR A 302 -15.99 25.51 17.44
C TYR A 302 -15.97 27.02 17.56
N ASN A 303 -16.84 27.55 18.43
CA ASN A 303 -16.89 28.96 18.73
C ASN A 303 -16.06 29.32 19.97
N GLN A 304 -15.05 30.17 19.79
CA GLN A 304 -14.14 30.58 20.85
C GLN A 304 -14.86 31.43 21.92
N PRO A 305 -14.88 31.01 23.21
CA PRO A 305 -15.43 31.83 24.28
C PRO A 305 -14.68 33.15 24.39
N GLU A 306 -15.40 34.23 24.69
CA GLU A 306 -14.81 35.55 24.88
C GLU A 306 -13.77 35.57 26.02
N SER A 307 -13.93 34.69 27.01
CA SER A 307 -13.01 34.56 28.14
C SER A 307 -11.71 33.81 27.81
N MET A 308 -11.59 33.22 26.62
CA MET A 308 -10.40 32.45 26.23
C MET A 308 -9.36 33.32 25.55
N SER A 309 -8.13 33.29 26.05
CA SER A 309 -7.00 33.96 25.41
C SER A 309 -6.60 33.29 24.09
N GLU A 310 -5.97 34.05 23.20
CA GLU A 310 -5.48 33.53 21.91
C GLU A 310 -4.41 32.43 22.09
N GLU A 311 -3.58 32.54 23.13
CA GLU A 311 -2.58 31.53 23.48
C GLU A 311 -3.26 30.22 23.90
N ALA A 312 -4.31 30.30 24.72
CA ALA A 312 -5.08 29.14 25.15
C ALA A 312 -5.81 28.48 23.96
N ALA A 313 -6.39 29.28 23.06
CA ALA A 313 -7.02 28.80 21.84
C ALA A 313 -6.01 28.08 20.95
N THR A 314 -4.85 28.69 20.71
CA THR A 314 -3.76 28.11 19.90
C THR A 314 -3.24 26.80 20.49
N ALA A 315 -3.05 26.74 21.82
CA ALA A 315 -2.64 25.54 22.51
C ALA A 315 -3.67 24.41 22.35
N MET A 316 -4.96 24.72 22.49
CA MET A 316 -6.06 23.77 22.28
C MET A 316 -6.09 23.26 20.83
N MET A 317 -5.95 24.15 19.83
CA MET A 317 -5.91 23.77 18.41
C MET A 317 -4.75 22.81 18.12
N ARG A 318 -3.56 23.10 18.66
CA ARG A 318 -2.38 22.24 18.54
C ARG A 318 -2.57 20.89 19.21
N GLN A 319 -3.08 20.85 20.44
CA GLN A 319 -3.35 19.60 21.15
C GLN A 319 -4.35 18.73 20.37
N GLY A 320 -5.40 19.34 19.82
CA GLY A 320 -6.36 18.64 18.96
C GLY A 320 -5.68 18.09 17.71
N LYS A 321 -4.84 18.88 17.04
CA LYS A 321 -4.08 18.42 15.88
C LYS A 321 -3.21 17.20 16.21
N GLU A 322 -2.44 17.26 17.29
CA GLU A 322 -1.56 16.17 17.72
C GLU A 322 -2.35 14.91 18.10
N THR A 323 -3.38 15.07 18.92
CA THR A 323 -4.20 13.94 19.42
C THR A 323 -4.95 13.26 18.28
N LEU A 324 -5.62 14.02 17.43
CA LEU A 324 -6.43 13.48 16.35
C LEU A 324 -5.56 12.86 15.24
N SER A 325 -4.36 13.41 14.98
CA SER A 325 -3.44 12.84 13.97
C SER A 325 -2.85 11.48 14.37
N ALA A 326 -2.86 11.17 15.67
CA ALA A 326 -2.38 9.88 16.19
C ALA A 326 -3.39 8.74 15.99
N ILE A 327 -4.66 9.06 15.71
CA ILE A 327 -5.73 8.08 15.58
C ILE A 327 -5.59 7.31 14.25
N PRO A 328 -5.59 5.97 14.27
CA PRO A 328 -5.55 5.16 13.05
C PRO A 328 -6.65 5.57 12.06
N GLY A 329 -6.28 5.65 10.77
CA GLY A 329 -7.20 6.04 9.70
C GLY A 329 -7.33 7.55 9.51
N VAL A 330 -6.78 8.37 10.40
CA VAL A 330 -6.63 9.82 10.18
C VAL A 330 -5.39 10.05 9.30
N ARG A 331 -5.62 10.68 8.15
CA ARG A 331 -4.58 10.98 7.14
C ARG A 331 -4.01 12.38 7.30
N LEU A 332 -4.88 13.34 7.60
CA LEU A 332 -4.50 14.74 7.74
C LEU A 332 -5.37 15.40 8.79
N VAL A 333 -4.76 16.24 9.62
CA VAL A 333 -5.49 17.19 10.47
C VAL A 333 -4.96 18.59 10.18
N GLN A 334 -5.83 19.46 9.69
CA GLN A 334 -5.57 20.89 9.55
C GLN A 334 -6.40 21.67 10.56
N THR A 335 -5.88 22.81 10.96
CA THR A 335 -6.57 23.74 11.86
C THR A 335 -6.85 25.03 11.10
N GLY A 336 -8.08 25.52 11.18
CA GLY A 336 -8.49 26.77 10.55
C GLY A 336 -8.94 27.80 11.59
N THR A 337 -8.88 29.06 11.18
CA THR A 337 -9.49 30.19 11.88
C THR A 337 -10.43 30.89 10.90
N SER A 338 -11.59 31.35 11.39
CA SER A 338 -12.56 32.07 10.57
C SER A 338 -11.93 33.34 9.99
N ALA A 339 -11.98 33.50 8.67
CA ALA A 339 -11.43 34.66 7.98
C ALA A 339 -12.22 35.95 8.27
N ASN A 340 -13.53 35.83 8.55
CA ASN A 340 -14.44 36.96 8.71
C ASN A 340 -14.87 37.17 10.17
N GLY A 341 -14.36 36.39 11.11
CA GLY A 341 -14.71 36.49 12.54
C GLY A 341 -16.13 36.03 12.89
N GLU A 342 -16.80 35.32 11.97
CA GLU A 342 -18.15 34.77 12.13
C GLU A 342 -18.26 33.71 13.23
N LYS A 343 -19.49 33.27 13.50
CA LYS A 343 -19.78 32.16 14.42
C LYS A 343 -18.95 30.93 14.03
N TYR A 344 -18.36 30.28 15.03
CA TYR A 344 -17.34 29.23 14.89
C TYR A 344 -15.99 29.76 14.40
N ARG A 345 -15.29 30.45 15.30
CA ARG A 345 -14.00 31.09 15.01
C ARG A 345 -12.87 30.12 14.67
N ARG A 346 -12.99 28.83 15.02
CA ARG A 346 -11.95 27.83 14.80
C ARG A 346 -12.53 26.55 14.23
N CYS A 347 -11.71 25.82 13.48
CA CYS A 347 -12.07 24.47 13.05
C CYS A 347 -10.88 23.50 13.02
N TRP A 348 -11.19 22.22 13.16
CA TRP A 348 -10.32 21.13 12.70
C TRP A 348 -10.93 20.51 11.44
N LEU A 349 -10.11 20.38 10.40
CA LEU A 349 -10.40 19.60 9.20
C LEU A 349 -9.66 18.28 9.36
N VAL A 350 -10.40 17.19 9.47
CA VAL A 350 -9.87 15.85 9.71
C VAL A 350 -10.19 14.99 8.50
N ARG A 351 -9.17 14.62 7.74
CA ARG A 351 -9.30 13.70 6.62
C ARG A 351 -9.11 12.27 7.08
N LEU A 352 -10.12 11.46 6.84
CA LEU A 352 -10.21 10.05 7.20
C LEU A 352 -10.09 9.19 5.95
N ALA A 353 -9.42 8.05 6.10
CA ALA A 353 -9.08 7.15 5.02
C ALA A 353 -10.32 6.59 4.29
N THR A 354 -11.36 6.26 5.05
CA THR A 354 -12.58 5.58 4.60
C THR A 354 -13.79 5.92 5.50
N PRO A 355 -15.03 5.59 5.10
CA PRO A 355 -16.19 5.62 5.99
C PRO A 355 -16.01 4.72 7.24
N GLU A 356 -15.35 3.57 7.11
CA GLU A 356 -15.00 2.69 8.23
C GLU A 356 -14.05 3.40 9.21
N ALA A 357 -13.04 4.13 8.70
CA ALA A 357 -12.16 4.95 9.51
C ALA A 357 -12.95 6.06 10.25
N ALA A 358 -13.96 6.66 9.61
CA ALA A 358 -14.81 7.66 10.26
C ALA A 358 -15.64 7.07 11.41
N ALA A 359 -16.20 5.88 11.22
CA ALA A 359 -16.89 5.14 12.27
C ALA A 359 -15.96 4.80 13.45
N SER A 360 -14.76 4.28 13.15
CA SER A 360 -13.73 3.99 14.16
C SER A 360 -13.32 5.25 14.93
N PHE A 361 -13.04 6.35 14.21
CA PHE A 361 -12.68 7.65 14.77
C PHE A 361 -13.73 8.19 15.76
N ASN A 362 -15.02 8.04 15.46
CA ASN A 362 -16.12 8.46 16.34
C ASN A 362 -16.12 7.78 17.71
N SER A 363 -15.66 6.53 17.76
CA SER A 363 -15.63 5.72 18.98
C SER A 363 -14.24 5.66 19.63
N HIS A 364 -13.23 6.29 19.01
CA HIS A 364 -11.86 6.14 19.46
C HIS A 364 -11.63 6.82 20.82
N PRO A 365 -11.00 6.15 21.80
CA PRO A 365 -10.81 6.70 23.15
C PRO A 365 -10.14 8.08 23.17
N ASP A 366 -9.13 8.29 22.32
CA ASP A 366 -8.43 9.58 22.25
C ASP A 366 -9.30 10.70 21.67
N GLN A 367 -10.17 10.39 20.69
CA GLN A 367 -11.12 11.35 20.15
C GLN A 367 -12.15 11.72 21.23
N LEU A 368 -12.68 10.73 21.96
CA LEU A 368 -13.66 10.97 23.03
C LEU A 368 -13.05 11.76 24.18
N LYS A 369 -11.82 11.42 24.58
CA LYS A 369 -11.07 12.13 25.62
C LYS A 369 -10.81 13.58 25.21
N PHE A 370 -10.38 13.82 23.98
CA PHE A 370 -10.19 15.17 23.44
C PHE A 370 -11.52 15.93 23.37
N ALA A 371 -12.57 15.33 22.85
CA ALA A 371 -13.88 15.94 22.79
C ALA A 371 -14.40 16.31 24.19
N ASN A 372 -14.14 15.50 25.21
CA ASN A 372 -14.54 15.81 26.58
C ASN A 372 -13.68 16.92 27.21
N SER A 373 -12.37 16.99 26.90
CA SER A 373 -11.50 18.04 27.43
C SER A 373 -11.87 19.44 26.92
N LEU A 374 -12.55 19.55 25.76
CA LEU A 374 -13.04 20.83 25.24
C LEU A 374 -13.94 21.59 26.23
N SER A 375 -14.67 20.90 27.11
CA SER A 375 -15.46 21.57 28.16
C SER A 375 -14.60 22.37 29.14
N GLN A 376 -13.37 21.94 29.42
CA GLN A 376 -12.40 22.65 30.28
C GLN A 376 -11.97 23.98 29.67
N TYR A 377 -12.09 24.10 28.35
CA TYR A 377 -11.83 25.31 27.58
C TYR A 377 -13.07 26.19 27.43
N GLY A 378 -14.22 25.83 28.02
CA GLY A 378 -15.50 26.53 27.80
C GLY A 378 -16.07 26.34 26.39
N ALA A 379 -15.53 25.40 25.62
CA ALA A 379 -15.86 25.16 24.22
C ALA A 379 -17.11 24.28 24.04
N THR A 380 -18.27 24.76 24.53
CA THR A 380 -19.53 24.02 24.52
C THR A 380 -20.38 24.22 23.26
N ASP A 381 -20.28 25.37 22.58
CA ASP A 381 -20.91 25.61 21.26
C ASP A 381 -20.00 25.08 20.13
N ARG A 382 -20.32 23.87 19.68
CA ARG A 382 -19.58 23.15 18.64
C ARG A 382 -20.51 22.34 17.74
N THR A 383 -20.06 22.11 16.52
CA THR A 383 -20.70 21.18 15.59
C THR A 383 -19.64 20.36 14.85
N ALA A 384 -19.99 19.14 14.45
CA ALA A 384 -19.15 18.28 13.65
C ALA A 384 -19.98 17.65 12.53
N MET A 385 -19.44 17.63 11.32
CA MET A 385 -20.12 17.07 10.14
C MET A 385 -19.12 16.29 9.30
N ASP A 386 -19.59 15.19 8.72
CA ASP A 386 -18.83 14.32 7.82
C ASP A 386 -19.27 14.54 6.38
N PHE A 387 -18.31 14.65 5.48
CA PHE A 387 -18.52 14.80 4.05
C PHE A 387 -17.72 13.74 3.32
N GLU A 388 -18.38 12.92 2.51
CA GLU A 388 -17.66 12.11 1.52
C GLU A 388 -17.10 13.04 0.45
N LEU A 389 -15.80 12.93 0.19
CA LEU A 389 -15.17 13.71 -0.87
C LEU A 389 -15.52 13.09 -2.23
N SER A 390 -16.13 13.89 -3.10
CA SER A 390 -16.32 13.56 -4.51
C SER A 390 -15.30 14.34 -5.35
N ASP A 391 -14.55 13.63 -6.18
CA ASP A 391 -13.68 14.23 -7.22
C ASP A 391 -14.50 14.77 -8.40
#